data_AF-A0A0M9XMS8-F1
#
_entry.id   AF-A0A0M9XMS8-F1
#
_cell.length_a   1.000
_cell.length_b   1.000
_cell.length_c   1.000
_cell.angle_alpha   90.00
_cell.angle_beta   90.00
_cell.angle_gamma   90.00
#
_symmetry.space_group_name_H-M   'P 1'
#
loop_
_entity.id
_entity.type
_entity.pdbx_description
1 polymer ?
#
loop_
_entity_poly.entity_id
_entity_poly.type
_entity_poly.pdbx_seq_one_letter_code
_entity_poly.pdbx_strand_id
1 'polypeptide(L)'
;MRTVRDVHARTVGAPAGTVGALLDRLAGDDDPLFPVPVWPAMRFDRPLGTGATGGHGFVRYRVTAYEPGRRVRFDFPDGGHHAFEVTPLDAGSCRVTHVLESRLRGAGRVAWPLAIRWLHATVVEEVFDNVERAATGTVRAPVRRSPYVQLLNRLLWDRPTAVALPAGARLARTAFARTDFQDAWQLPLPPGMPRDPAAWKDVLRGAFPEQGRATTADGGELLLGKDARHLDFRASILVESPAAGADGRTAGHGGRVTLSTVVRTHHAGGRLYFALVRRVHPVLARAMLRRTHRRLALAAPSAGEREWAARAPRAGYGHRTRP
;
A
#
# COMPACT_ATOMS: atom_id res chain seq x y z
N MET A 1 -20.19 -10.91 -28.32
CA MET A 1 -19.60 -11.02 -26.96
C MET A 1 -18.16 -11.49 -27.14
N ARG A 2 -17.18 -10.98 -26.38
CA ARG A 2 -15.79 -11.42 -26.48
C ARG A 2 -15.38 -12.05 -25.15
N THR A 3 -15.08 -13.34 -25.18
CA THR A 3 -14.42 -14.02 -24.07
C THR A 3 -12.93 -13.73 -24.18
N VAL A 4 -12.32 -13.34 -23.08
CA VAL A 4 -10.87 -13.22 -22.97
C VAL A 4 -10.37 -14.31 -22.06
N ARG A 5 -9.28 -14.96 -22.49
CA ARG A 5 -8.49 -15.88 -21.70
C ARG A 5 -7.07 -15.35 -21.66
N ASP A 6 -6.57 -15.08 -20.46
CA ASP A 6 -5.25 -14.54 -20.18
C ASP A 6 -4.54 -15.46 -19.20
N VAL A 7 -3.44 -16.08 -19.63
CA VAL A 7 -2.76 -17.14 -18.88
C VAL A 7 -1.31 -16.75 -18.70
N HIS A 8 -0.86 -16.74 -17.47
CA HIS A 8 0.52 -16.51 -17.07
C HIS A 8 1.02 -17.72 -16.31
N ALA A 9 2.26 -18.13 -16.55
CA ALA A 9 2.87 -19.22 -15.80
C ALA A 9 4.35 -18.96 -15.56
N ARG A 10 4.84 -19.34 -14.37
CA ARG A 10 6.25 -19.24 -14.02
C ARG A 10 6.72 -20.51 -13.32
N THR A 11 7.90 -20.98 -13.72
CA THR A 11 8.61 -22.03 -12.98
C THR A 11 9.39 -21.39 -11.84
N VAL A 12 9.21 -21.91 -10.62
CA VAL A 12 9.87 -21.46 -9.41
C VAL A 12 10.79 -22.58 -8.92
N GLY A 13 12.04 -22.23 -8.63
CA GLY A 13 13.05 -23.15 -8.09
C GLY A 13 12.85 -23.45 -6.60
N ALA A 14 11.63 -23.82 -6.21
CA ALA A 14 11.29 -24.27 -4.87
C ALA A 14 10.25 -25.39 -4.93
N PRO A 15 10.21 -26.28 -3.91
CA PRO A 15 9.20 -27.34 -3.82
C PRO A 15 7.78 -26.76 -3.79
N ALA A 16 6.82 -27.46 -4.42
CA ALA A 16 5.42 -27.02 -4.48
C ALA A 16 4.81 -26.77 -3.09
N GLY A 17 5.18 -27.53 -2.06
CA GLY A 17 4.71 -27.31 -0.69
C GLY A 17 5.15 -25.96 -0.11
N THR A 18 6.35 -25.48 -0.46
CA THR A 18 6.85 -24.17 -0.01
C THR A 18 6.04 -23.05 -0.63
N VAL A 19 5.79 -23.12 -1.95
CA VAL A 19 5.02 -22.12 -2.68
C VAL A 19 3.52 -22.19 -2.33
N GLY A 20 3.00 -23.39 -2.11
CA GLY A 20 1.64 -23.62 -1.65
C GLY A 20 1.36 -22.95 -0.30
N ALA A 21 2.27 -23.09 0.67
CA ALA A 21 2.14 -22.43 1.97
C ALA A 21 2.17 -20.89 1.88
N LEU A 22 2.83 -20.33 0.85
CA LEU A 22 2.75 -18.90 0.56
C LEU A 22 1.39 -18.52 -0.02
N LEU A 23 0.87 -19.33 -0.95
CA LEU A 23 -0.44 -19.13 -1.58
C LEU A 23 -1.59 -19.14 -0.56
N ASP A 24 -1.51 -20.01 0.45
CA ASP A 24 -2.54 -20.15 1.49
C ASP A 24 -2.71 -18.89 2.36
N ARG A 25 -1.71 -17.98 2.36
CA ARG A 25 -1.74 -16.70 3.08
C ARG A 25 -2.13 -15.51 2.21
N LEU A 26 -2.47 -15.73 0.94
CA LEU A 26 -2.92 -14.68 0.03
C LEU A 26 -4.14 -13.95 0.63
N ALA A 27 -4.14 -12.62 0.53
CA ALA A 27 -5.11 -11.70 1.12
C ALA A 27 -5.16 -11.68 2.67
N GLY A 28 -4.23 -12.35 3.35
CA GLY A 28 -4.01 -12.24 4.79
C GLY A 28 -3.27 -10.96 5.20
N ASP A 29 -3.15 -10.72 6.51
CA ASP A 29 -2.45 -9.53 7.02
C ASP A 29 -0.95 -9.54 6.72
N ASP A 30 -0.36 -10.73 6.66
CA ASP A 30 1.02 -11.03 6.29
C ASP A 30 1.15 -11.55 4.84
N ASP A 31 0.21 -11.19 3.95
CA ASP A 31 0.20 -11.61 2.54
C ASP A 31 1.60 -11.46 1.90
N PRO A 32 2.27 -12.58 1.56
CA PRO A 32 3.64 -12.57 1.05
C PRO A 32 3.68 -12.39 -0.47
N LEU A 33 2.53 -12.40 -1.16
CA LEU A 33 2.44 -12.52 -2.61
C LEU A 33 1.90 -11.26 -3.27
N PHE A 34 0.83 -10.67 -2.75
CA PHE A 34 0.19 -9.55 -3.44
C PHE A 34 1.11 -8.31 -3.44
N PRO A 35 1.28 -7.59 -4.57
CA PRO A 35 2.31 -6.57 -4.74
C PRO A 35 2.00 -5.23 -4.05
N VAL A 36 1.70 -5.28 -2.76
CA VAL A 36 1.66 -4.11 -1.87
C VAL A 36 3.08 -3.62 -1.56
N PRO A 37 3.29 -2.30 -1.42
CA PRO A 37 2.28 -1.23 -1.38
C PRO A 37 1.98 -0.57 -2.74
N VAL A 38 2.52 -1.09 -3.85
CA VAL A 38 2.39 -0.45 -5.17
C VAL A 38 0.99 -0.61 -5.76
N TRP A 39 0.29 -1.67 -5.38
CA TRP A 39 -1.10 -1.93 -5.74
C TRP A 39 -1.99 -1.98 -4.50
N PRO A 40 -3.29 -1.66 -4.62
CA PRO A 40 -4.23 -1.77 -3.50
C PRO A 40 -4.29 -3.20 -3.00
N ALA A 41 -4.11 -3.41 -1.70
CA ALA A 41 -4.06 -4.74 -1.10
C ALA A 41 -5.28 -5.60 -1.47
N MET A 42 -5.04 -6.90 -1.68
CA MET A 42 -6.11 -7.89 -1.74
C MET A 42 -6.61 -8.18 -0.33
N ARG A 43 -7.93 -8.13 -0.14
CA ARG A 43 -8.56 -8.42 1.17
C ARG A 43 -9.85 -9.19 1.01
N PHE A 44 -10.12 -10.03 1.99
CA PHE A 44 -11.38 -10.75 2.14
C PHE A 44 -12.06 -10.44 3.47
N ASP A 45 -13.36 -10.72 3.53
CA ASP A 45 -14.20 -10.62 4.73
C ASP A 45 -13.84 -11.67 5.80
N ARG A 46 -13.09 -12.71 5.42
CA ARG A 46 -12.66 -13.84 6.26
C ARG A 46 -11.36 -14.43 5.72
N PRO A 47 -10.68 -15.35 6.44
CA PRO A 47 -9.50 -16.05 5.92
C PRO A 47 -9.75 -16.72 4.57
N LEU A 48 -8.67 -16.94 3.81
CA LEU A 48 -8.74 -17.56 2.48
C LEU A 48 -9.43 -18.92 2.54
N GLY A 49 -10.54 -19.05 1.81
CA GLY A 49 -11.32 -20.28 1.77
C GLY A 49 -12.61 -20.09 0.98
N THR A 50 -13.24 -21.21 0.58
CA THR A 50 -14.50 -21.19 -0.16
C THR A 50 -15.56 -20.36 0.58
N GLY A 51 -16.21 -19.45 -0.16
CA GLY A 51 -17.21 -18.53 0.37
C GLY A 51 -16.64 -17.18 0.85
N ALA A 52 -15.32 -17.01 0.97
CA ALA A 52 -14.72 -15.72 1.24
C ALA A 52 -15.03 -14.71 0.12
N THR A 53 -15.33 -13.48 0.47
CA THR A 53 -15.69 -12.39 -0.46
C THR A 53 -14.82 -11.17 -0.25
N GLY A 54 -14.45 -10.50 -1.34
CA GLY A 54 -13.63 -9.30 -1.25
C GLY A 54 -12.99 -8.93 -2.58
N GLY A 55 -11.73 -8.52 -2.56
CA GLY A 55 -10.97 -8.20 -3.76
C GLY A 55 -9.87 -7.17 -3.54
N HIS A 56 -9.50 -6.44 -4.59
CA HIS A 56 -8.45 -5.44 -4.55
C HIS A 56 -8.84 -4.21 -5.39
N GLY A 57 -8.57 -3.01 -4.89
CA GLY A 57 -8.93 -1.75 -5.57
C GLY A 57 -10.43 -1.69 -5.86
N PHE A 58 -10.82 -1.58 -7.14
CA PHE A 58 -12.22 -1.64 -7.59
C PHE A 58 -12.67 -3.06 -7.98
N VAL A 59 -11.77 -4.04 -8.02
CA VAL A 59 -12.06 -5.41 -8.44
C VAL A 59 -12.67 -6.16 -7.26
N ARG A 60 -13.78 -6.87 -7.50
CA ARG A 60 -14.50 -7.66 -6.50
C ARG A 60 -14.74 -9.08 -7.00
N TYR A 61 -14.58 -10.06 -6.12
CA TYR A 61 -14.78 -11.48 -6.43
C TYR A 61 -15.05 -12.31 -5.16
N ARG A 62 -15.52 -13.54 -5.36
CA ARG A 62 -15.76 -14.54 -4.31
C ARG A 62 -14.88 -15.76 -4.56
N VAL A 63 -14.30 -16.32 -3.51
CA VAL A 63 -13.59 -17.60 -3.58
C VAL A 63 -14.61 -18.73 -3.73
N THR A 64 -14.58 -19.45 -4.86
CA THR A 64 -15.54 -20.52 -5.16
C THR A 64 -14.92 -21.92 -5.15
N ALA A 65 -13.60 -22.01 -5.30
CA ALA A 65 -12.85 -23.23 -5.06
C ALA A 65 -11.54 -22.90 -4.36
N TYR A 66 -11.17 -23.71 -3.38
CA TYR A 66 -9.93 -23.60 -2.64
C TYR A 66 -9.44 -24.99 -2.25
N GLU A 67 -8.21 -25.29 -2.64
CA GLU A 67 -7.46 -26.50 -2.28
C GLU A 67 -6.15 -26.03 -1.63
N PRO A 68 -5.99 -26.19 -0.31
CA PRO A 68 -4.81 -25.73 0.41
C PRO A 68 -3.51 -26.21 -0.23
N GLY A 69 -2.55 -25.30 -0.34
CA GLY A 69 -1.23 -25.50 -0.94
C GLY A 69 -1.23 -25.70 -2.45
N ARG A 70 -2.38 -25.72 -3.11
CA ARG A 70 -2.50 -26.12 -4.52
C ARG A 70 -3.22 -25.11 -5.38
N ARG A 71 -4.43 -24.69 -5.02
CA ARG A 71 -5.28 -23.95 -5.95
C ARG A 71 -6.25 -23.04 -5.23
N VAL A 72 -6.47 -21.86 -5.79
CA VAL A 72 -7.55 -20.96 -5.41
C VAL A 72 -8.21 -20.37 -6.64
N ARG A 73 -9.54 -20.30 -6.63
CA ARG A 73 -10.36 -19.73 -7.69
C ARG A 73 -11.25 -18.62 -7.16
N PHE A 74 -11.23 -17.48 -7.83
CA PHE A 74 -12.04 -16.30 -7.56
C PHE A 74 -13.01 -16.07 -8.71
N ASP A 75 -14.32 -16.17 -8.48
CA ASP A 75 -15.32 -15.86 -9.50
C ASP A 75 -15.79 -14.41 -9.40
N PHE A 76 -15.95 -13.77 -10.55
CA PHE A 76 -16.48 -12.42 -10.66
C PHE A 76 -18.01 -12.41 -10.56
N PRO A 77 -18.61 -11.39 -9.93
CA PRO A 77 -20.08 -11.24 -9.89
C PRO A 77 -20.72 -11.23 -11.28
N ASP A 78 -20.06 -10.59 -12.25
CA ASP A 78 -20.58 -10.43 -13.63
C ASP A 78 -20.21 -11.60 -14.57
N GLY A 79 -19.58 -12.65 -14.02
CA GLY A 79 -19.16 -13.85 -14.73
C GLY A 79 -17.71 -13.82 -15.21
N GLY A 80 -17.09 -15.01 -15.19
CA GLY A 80 -15.64 -15.17 -15.36
C GLY A 80 -14.94 -15.41 -14.02
N HIS A 81 -13.64 -15.65 -14.07
CA HIS A 81 -12.85 -16.02 -12.91
C HIS A 81 -11.36 -15.71 -13.05
N HIS A 82 -10.71 -15.61 -11.90
CA HIS A 82 -9.27 -15.73 -11.74
C HIS A 82 -8.97 -17.05 -11.02
N ALA A 83 -7.85 -17.69 -11.33
CA ALA A 83 -7.35 -18.82 -10.55
C ALA A 83 -5.83 -18.77 -10.45
N PHE A 84 -5.31 -19.11 -9.27
CA PHE A 84 -3.91 -19.46 -9.08
C PHE A 84 -3.80 -20.96 -8.81
N GLU A 85 -2.80 -21.60 -9.40
CA GLU A 85 -2.51 -23.01 -9.23
C GLU A 85 -1.00 -23.25 -9.10
N VAL A 86 -0.62 -24.12 -8.16
CA VAL A 86 0.75 -24.57 -7.92
C VAL A 86 0.82 -26.05 -8.27
N THR A 87 1.57 -26.37 -9.32
CA THR A 87 1.76 -27.75 -9.80
C THR A 87 3.21 -28.18 -9.57
N PRO A 88 3.47 -29.31 -8.89
CA PRO A 88 4.84 -29.82 -8.77
C PRO A 88 5.40 -30.20 -10.15
N LEU A 89 6.66 -29.89 -10.39
CA LEU A 89 7.40 -30.36 -11.58
C LEU A 89 8.39 -31.46 -11.18
N ASP A 90 9.10 -31.25 -10.07
CA ASP A 90 10.01 -32.21 -9.45
C ASP A 90 10.14 -31.91 -7.93
N ALA A 91 11.10 -32.54 -7.25
CA ALA A 91 11.30 -32.37 -5.81
C ALA A 91 11.73 -30.95 -5.41
N GLY A 92 12.42 -30.22 -6.28
CA GLY A 92 12.98 -28.90 -6.03
C GLY A 92 12.30 -27.76 -6.80
N SER A 93 11.35 -28.06 -7.69
CA SER A 93 10.70 -27.05 -8.52
C SER A 93 9.21 -27.26 -8.72
N CYS A 94 8.50 -26.15 -8.93
CA CYS A 94 7.07 -26.15 -9.24
C CYS A 94 6.73 -25.10 -10.30
N ARG A 95 5.55 -25.24 -10.90
CA ARG A 95 4.95 -24.24 -11.79
C ARG A 95 3.81 -23.54 -11.05
N VAL A 96 3.84 -22.21 -11.06
CA VAL A 96 2.73 -21.37 -10.62
C VAL A 96 2.02 -20.84 -11.86
N THR A 97 0.72 -21.07 -11.95
CA THR A 97 -0.11 -20.64 -13.08
C THR A 97 -1.19 -19.69 -12.58
N HIS A 98 -1.38 -18.59 -13.29
CA HIS A 98 -2.51 -17.69 -13.14
C HIS A 98 -3.36 -17.74 -14.40
N VAL A 99 -4.65 -18.00 -14.24
CA VAL A 99 -5.63 -18.01 -15.33
C VAL A 99 -6.69 -16.96 -15.04
N LEU A 100 -6.91 -16.06 -16.00
CA LEU A 100 -8.07 -15.18 -16.05
C LEU A 100 -8.93 -15.57 -17.25
N GLU A 101 -10.20 -15.86 -16.99
CA GLU A 101 -11.22 -15.95 -18.03
C GLU A 101 -12.36 -15.00 -17.73
N SER A 102 -12.66 -14.08 -18.63
CA SER A 102 -13.74 -13.10 -18.42
C SER A 102 -14.56 -12.86 -19.68
N ARG A 103 -15.85 -12.61 -19.49
CA ARG A 103 -16.78 -12.21 -20.54
C ARG A 103 -16.92 -10.69 -20.54
N LEU A 104 -16.27 -10.01 -21.48
CA LEU A 104 -16.28 -8.54 -21.51
C LEU A 104 -17.61 -7.98 -22.02
N ARG A 105 -18.23 -7.11 -21.22
CA ARG A 105 -19.47 -6.39 -21.51
C ARG A 105 -19.24 -4.87 -21.47
N GLY A 106 -20.07 -4.12 -22.20
CA GLY A 106 -20.04 -2.65 -22.22
C GLY A 106 -18.66 -2.05 -22.45
N ALA A 107 -18.31 -1.04 -21.65
CA ALA A 107 -17.02 -0.35 -21.67
C ALA A 107 -15.81 -1.29 -21.46
N GLY A 108 -16.00 -2.44 -20.81
CA GLY A 108 -14.95 -3.45 -20.60
C GLY A 108 -14.34 -3.98 -21.91
N ARG A 109 -15.11 -4.00 -23.01
CA ARG A 109 -14.60 -4.42 -24.34
C ARG A 109 -13.54 -3.48 -24.90
N VAL A 110 -13.61 -2.20 -24.54
CA VAL A 110 -12.68 -1.16 -24.97
C VAL A 110 -11.58 -0.97 -23.93
N ALA A 111 -11.92 -0.92 -22.64
CA ALA A 111 -10.98 -0.76 -21.55
C ALA A 111 -9.96 -1.91 -21.46
N TRP A 112 -10.37 -3.13 -21.83
CA TRP A 112 -9.50 -4.32 -21.80
C TRP A 112 -8.25 -4.18 -22.68
N PRO A 113 -8.36 -4.07 -24.02
CA PRO A 113 -7.18 -3.98 -24.88
C PRO A 113 -6.37 -2.70 -24.66
N LEU A 114 -7.01 -1.61 -24.20
CA LEU A 114 -6.36 -0.32 -24.00
C LEU A 114 -5.58 -0.25 -22.70
N ALA A 115 -6.14 -0.69 -21.57
CA ALA A 115 -5.54 -0.47 -20.24
C ALA A 115 -5.54 -1.70 -19.34
N ILE A 116 -6.69 -2.37 -19.17
CA ILE A 116 -6.83 -3.42 -18.12
C ILE A 116 -5.89 -4.58 -18.39
N ARG A 117 -5.72 -5.03 -19.64
CA ARG A 117 -4.81 -6.13 -19.99
C ARG A 117 -3.37 -5.86 -19.53
N TRP A 118 -2.87 -4.65 -19.73
CA TRP A 118 -1.49 -4.28 -19.39
C TRP A 118 -1.29 -4.14 -17.88
N LEU A 119 -2.26 -3.57 -17.18
CA LEU A 119 -2.27 -3.49 -15.72
C LEU A 119 -2.32 -4.89 -15.10
N HIS A 120 -3.26 -5.71 -15.57
CA HIS A 120 -3.45 -7.09 -15.12
C HIS A 120 -2.18 -7.92 -15.28
N ALA A 121 -1.64 -7.98 -16.51
CA ALA A 121 -0.40 -8.70 -16.80
C ALA A 121 0.74 -8.24 -15.89
N THR A 122 0.89 -6.92 -15.68
CA THR A 122 1.94 -6.41 -14.78
C THR A 122 1.72 -6.90 -13.36
N VAL A 123 0.52 -6.72 -12.79
CA VAL A 123 0.21 -7.15 -11.41
C VAL A 123 0.49 -8.64 -11.21
N VAL A 124 0.08 -9.49 -12.17
CA VAL A 124 0.30 -10.94 -12.10
C VAL A 124 1.80 -11.27 -12.13
N GLU A 125 2.58 -10.63 -13.00
CA GLU A 125 4.03 -10.84 -13.03
C GLU A 125 4.72 -10.34 -11.74
N GLU A 126 4.23 -9.27 -11.10
CA GLU A 126 4.78 -8.84 -9.80
C GLU A 126 4.39 -9.78 -8.66
N VAL A 127 3.20 -10.40 -8.73
CA VAL A 127 2.84 -11.50 -7.83
C VAL A 127 3.84 -12.65 -8.00
N PHE A 128 4.18 -13.02 -9.24
CA PHE A 128 5.16 -14.07 -9.49
C PHE A 128 6.58 -13.70 -9.04
N ASP A 129 6.99 -12.45 -9.20
CA ASP A 129 8.24 -11.94 -8.63
C ASP A 129 8.24 -12.11 -7.09
N ASN A 130 7.13 -11.81 -6.42
CA ASN A 130 7.00 -12.01 -4.98
C ASN A 130 7.02 -13.48 -4.58
N VAL A 131 6.36 -14.36 -5.34
CA VAL A 131 6.42 -15.82 -5.11
C VAL A 131 7.86 -16.30 -5.18
N GLU A 132 8.58 -15.95 -6.25
CA GLU A 132 9.96 -16.38 -6.48
C GLU A 132 10.90 -15.82 -5.40
N ARG A 133 10.73 -14.53 -5.06
CA ARG A 133 11.49 -13.86 -3.99
C ARG A 133 11.26 -14.49 -2.63
N ALA A 134 10.00 -14.73 -2.27
CA ALA A 134 9.63 -15.32 -0.98
C ALA A 134 10.11 -16.77 -0.85
N ALA A 135 10.10 -17.53 -1.94
CA ALA A 135 10.48 -18.94 -1.94
C ALA A 135 12.01 -19.16 -2.04
N THR A 136 12.73 -18.29 -2.75
CA THR A 136 14.15 -18.52 -3.11
C THR A 136 15.11 -17.40 -2.67
N GLY A 137 14.59 -16.27 -2.21
CA GLY A 137 15.37 -15.06 -1.87
C GLY A 137 15.80 -14.23 -3.07
N THR A 138 15.63 -14.74 -4.30
CA THR A 138 16.03 -14.06 -5.54
C THR A 138 14.89 -14.06 -6.55
N VAL A 139 15.02 -13.25 -7.61
CA VAL A 139 14.10 -13.26 -8.76
C VAL A 139 14.96 -13.28 -10.01
N ARG A 140 14.83 -14.31 -10.84
CA ARG A 140 15.65 -14.50 -12.03
C ARG A 140 15.44 -13.38 -13.05
N ALA A 141 14.19 -13.00 -13.27
CA ALA A 141 13.81 -12.01 -14.29
C ALA A 141 12.69 -11.11 -13.76
N PRO A 142 13.02 -10.07 -12.97
CA PRO A 142 12.02 -9.21 -12.38
C PRO A 142 11.28 -8.40 -13.44
N VAL A 143 9.98 -8.24 -13.25
CA VAL A 143 9.11 -7.46 -14.13
C VAL A 143 9.48 -5.99 -14.09
N ARG A 144 9.49 -5.36 -15.27
CA ARG A 144 9.68 -3.92 -15.41
C ARG A 144 8.39 -3.28 -15.87
N ARG A 145 7.80 -2.43 -15.03
CA ARG A 145 6.60 -1.66 -15.37
C ARG A 145 6.89 -0.74 -16.56
N SER A 146 6.17 -0.90 -17.67
CA SER A 146 6.31 -0.03 -18.84
C SER A 146 5.92 1.42 -18.50
N PRO A 147 6.41 2.45 -19.24
CA PRO A 147 6.01 3.83 -19.02
C PRO A 147 4.49 4.04 -19.04
N TYR A 148 3.80 3.30 -19.91
CA TYR A 148 2.34 3.30 -19.99
C TYR A 148 1.69 2.79 -18.69
N VAL A 149 2.15 1.65 -18.17
CA VAL A 149 1.66 1.10 -16.89
C VAL A 149 2.00 2.01 -15.72
N GLN A 150 3.18 2.64 -15.72
CA GLN A 150 3.56 3.62 -14.70
C GLN A 150 2.63 4.84 -14.71
N LEU A 151 2.23 5.33 -15.89
CA LEU A 151 1.24 6.39 -16.03
C LEU A 151 -0.13 5.94 -15.51
N LEU A 152 -0.63 4.78 -15.92
CA LEU A 152 -1.91 4.25 -15.45
C LEU A 152 -1.91 4.06 -13.92
N ASN A 153 -0.85 3.48 -13.36
CA ASN A 153 -0.67 3.34 -11.91
C ASN A 153 -0.69 4.71 -11.20
N ARG A 154 -0.01 5.72 -11.75
CA ARG A 154 -0.06 7.09 -11.23
C ARG A 154 -1.46 7.71 -11.27
N LEU A 155 -2.22 7.47 -12.35
CA LEU A 155 -3.57 8.01 -12.51
C LEU A 155 -4.55 7.35 -11.54
N LEU A 156 -4.44 6.03 -11.37
CA LEU A 156 -5.28 5.21 -10.49
C LEU A 156 -4.88 5.27 -9.01
N TRP A 157 -3.74 5.89 -8.67
CA TRP A 157 -3.27 5.98 -7.30
C TRP A 157 -4.30 6.61 -6.37
N ASP A 158 -4.41 6.10 -5.14
CA ASP A 158 -5.38 6.58 -4.16
C ASP A 158 -5.31 8.10 -3.95
N ARG A 159 -6.49 8.69 -3.74
CA ARG A 159 -6.64 10.11 -3.49
C ARG A 159 -6.81 10.35 -1.99
N PRO A 160 -6.10 11.35 -1.41
CA PRO A 160 -6.32 11.68 -0.02
C PRO A 160 -7.76 12.07 0.26
N THR A 161 -8.30 11.54 1.34
CA THR A 161 -9.63 11.86 1.87
C THR A 161 -9.51 12.97 2.91
N ALA A 162 -10.51 13.87 2.94
CA ALA A 162 -10.58 14.88 4.00
C ALA A 162 -10.97 14.20 5.30
N VAL A 163 -10.31 14.54 6.40
CA VAL A 163 -10.65 14.10 7.75
C VAL A 163 -10.62 15.30 8.70
N ALA A 164 -11.27 15.18 9.86
CA ALA A 164 -11.01 16.10 10.96
C ALA A 164 -9.56 15.96 11.43
N LEU A 165 -9.00 17.01 12.04
CA LEU A 165 -7.67 16.95 12.63
C LEU A 165 -7.61 15.81 13.66
N PRO A 166 -6.83 14.72 13.41
CA PRO A 166 -6.90 13.53 14.24
C PRO A 166 -6.47 13.81 15.68
N ALA A 167 -7.05 13.11 16.65
CA ALA A 167 -6.68 13.22 18.06
C ALA A 167 -5.19 12.85 18.31
N GLY A 168 -4.64 11.95 17.49
CA GLY A 168 -3.23 11.56 17.50
C GLY A 168 -2.27 12.68 17.07
N ALA A 169 -2.73 13.70 16.33
CA ALA A 169 -1.93 14.85 15.90
C ALA A 169 -1.74 15.87 17.04
N ARG A 170 -1.16 15.44 18.16
CA ARG A 170 -1.03 16.21 19.40
C ARG A 170 -0.22 17.50 19.19
N LEU A 171 0.88 17.43 18.44
CA LEU A 171 1.74 18.58 18.15
C LEU A 171 0.99 19.62 17.30
N ALA A 172 0.27 19.21 16.26
CA ALA A 172 -0.57 20.15 15.50
C ALA A 172 -1.70 20.77 16.33
N ARG A 173 -2.38 19.96 17.16
CA ARG A 173 -3.50 20.43 17.98
C ARG A 173 -3.07 21.43 19.05
N THR A 174 -1.84 21.32 19.54
CA THR A 174 -1.29 22.18 20.59
C THR A 174 -0.32 23.25 20.06
N ALA A 175 -0.12 23.31 18.73
CA ALA A 175 0.81 24.23 18.10
C ALA A 175 0.52 25.71 18.42
N PHE A 176 -0.76 26.07 18.56
CA PHE A 176 -1.21 27.42 18.83
C PHE A 176 -2.31 27.43 19.89
N ALA A 177 -2.30 28.45 20.76
CA ALA A 177 -3.40 28.67 21.71
C ALA A 177 -4.74 28.94 21.01
N ARG A 178 -4.70 29.51 19.80
CA ARG A 178 -5.85 29.72 18.91
C ARG A 178 -5.44 29.37 17.48
N THR A 179 -6.26 28.54 16.84
CA THR A 179 -6.09 28.12 15.44
C THR A 179 -7.19 28.77 14.60
N ASP A 180 -6.81 29.60 13.62
CA ASP A 180 -7.76 30.29 12.74
C ASP A 180 -8.14 29.44 11.52
N PHE A 181 -7.30 28.44 11.18
CA PHE A 181 -7.59 27.48 10.13
C PHE A 181 -6.94 26.13 10.42
N GLN A 182 -7.65 25.06 10.08
CA GLN A 182 -7.09 23.72 10.03
C GLN A 182 -7.68 22.91 8.87
N ASP A 183 -6.87 22.02 8.30
CA ASP A 183 -7.32 20.92 7.45
C ASP A 183 -6.47 19.67 7.67
N ALA A 184 -7.01 18.52 7.30
CA ALA A 184 -6.31 17.25 7.38
C ALA A 184 -6.72 16.32 6.22
N TRP A 185 -5.71 15.68 5.63
CA TRP A 185 -5.83 14.81 4.47
C TRP A 185 -5.16 13.48 4.74
N GLN A 186 -5.88 12.39 4.51
CA GLN A 186 -5.45 11.06 4.94
C GLN A 186 -5.36 10.07 3.77
N LEU A 187 -4.39 9.17 3.85
CA LEU A 187 -4.24 8.00 2.99
C LEU A 187 -4.02 6.74 3.84
N PRO A 188 -4.38 5.54 3.33
CA PRO A 188 -3.98 4.29 3.97
C PRO A 188 -2.45 4.15 3.98
N LEU A 189 -1.93 3.41 4.94
CA LEU A 189 -0.50 3.11 5.07
C LEU A 189 -0.29 1.59 4.95
N PRO A 190 -0.23 1.05 3.72
CA PRO A 190 -0.02 -0.38 3.48
C PRO A 190 1.32 -0.90 4.05
N PRO A 191 1.47 -2.24 4.16
CA PRO A 191 2.68 -2.85 4.69
C PRO A 191 3.92 -2.48 3.88
N GLY A 192 5.07 -2.41 4.55
CA GLY A 192 6.35 -2.03 3.96
C GLY A 192 6.60 -0.52 3.87
N MET A 193 5.56 0.32 3.94
CA MET A 193 5.76 1.77 3.94
C MET A 193 6.40 2.28 5.24
N PRO A 194 7.25 3.33 5.19
CA PRO A 194 7.93 3.87 6.36
C PRO A 194 6.94 4.31 7.46
N ARG A 195 7.15 3.78 8.67
CA ARG A 195 6.35 4.11 9.86
C ARG A 195 6.89 5.30 10.64
N ASP A 196 8.17 5.63 10.49
CA ASP A 196 8.76 6.83 11.07
C ASP A 196 8.28 8.07 10.28
N PRO A 197 7.60 9.04 10.93
CA PRO A 197 7.23 10.32 10.32
C PRO A 197 8.41 11.08 9.68
N ALA A 198 9.64 10.86 10.14
CA ALA A 198 10.84 11.47 9.56
C ALA A 198 11.03 11.16 8.07
N ALA A 199 10.68 9.95 7.66
CA ALA A 199 10.78 9.51 6.26
C ALA A 199 9.84 10.30 5.32
N TRP A 200 8.87 11.01 5.90
CA TRP A 200 7.87 11.80 5.19
C TRP A 200 8.18 13.30 5.16
N LYS A 201 9.28 13.76 5.80
CA LYS A 201 9.67 15.18 5.93
C LYS A 201 9.71 15.93 4.59
N ASP A 202 10.05 15.23 3.53
CA ASP A 202 10.08 15.71 2.15
C ASP A 202 8.71 16.01 1.53
N VAL A 203 7.60 15.74 2.22
CA VAL A 203 6.26 16.04 1.68
C VAL A 203 6.11 17.50 1.29
N LEU A 204 6.80 18.40 2.01
CA LEU A 204 6.91 19.82 1.71
C LEU A 204 8.24 20.20 1.03
N ARG A 205 8.94 19.23 0.43
CA ARG A 205 10.23 19.39 -0.28
C ARG A 205 11.33 20.04 0.56
N GLY A 206 11.35 19.78 1.87
CA GLY A 206 12.32 20.40 2.78
C GLY A 206 12.16 21.91 2.95
N ALA A 207 11.04 22.50 2.50
CA ALA A 207 10.85 23.95 2.54
C ALA A 207 10.66 24.52 3.94
N PHE A 208 10.36 23.67 4.94
CA PHE A 208 10.06 24.09 6.29
C PHE A 208 10.88 23.32 7.33
N PRO A 209 11.45 24.01 8.33
CA PRO A 209 12.20 23.36 9.39
C PRO A 209 11.30 22.53 10.30
N GLU A 210 11.91 21.54 10.94
CA GLU A 210 11.28 20.71 11.96
C GLU A 210 11.12 21.51 13.25
N GLN A 211 9.89 21.51 13.78
CA GLN A 211 9.51 22.23 15.00
C GLN A 211 9.38 21.26 16.19
N GLY A 212 9.07 20.00 15.91
CA GLY A 212 8.97 18.97 16.93
C GLY A 212 8.65 17.60 16.34
N ARG A 213 8.94 16.56 17.10
CA ARG A 213 8.63 15.18 16.76
C ARG A 213 8.19 14.44 18.00
N ALA A 214 7.18 13.58 17.84
CA ALA A 214 6.74 12.65 18.85
C ALA A 214 6.70 11.25 18.23
N THR A 215 7.24 10.25 18.92
CA THR A 215 7.21 8.85 18.48
C THR A 215 6.60 8.00 19.58
N THR A 216 5.72 7.08 19.21
CA THR A 216 5.10 6.10 20.10
C THR A 216 5.33 4.70 19.53
N ALA A 217 4.99 3.66 20.30
CA ALA A 217 5.02 2.28 19.79
C ALA A 217 4.10 2.10 18.56
N ASP A 218 2.98 2.83 18.53
CA ASP A 218 1.95 2.70 17.51
C ASP A 218 2.10 3.70 16.35
N GLY A 219 3.15 4.53 16.34
CA GLY A 219 3.37 5.50 15.26
C GLY A 219 4.13 6.74 15.70
N GLY A 220 3.78 7.88 15.12
CA GLY A 220 4.39 9.15 15.50
C GLY A 220 3.86 10.34 14.73
N GLU A 221 4.30 11.52 15.15
CA GLU A 221 3.98 12.78 14.54
C GLU A 221 5.25 13.60 14.30
N LEU A 222 5.37 14.21 13.13
CA LEU A 222 6.39 15.20 12.80
C LEU A 222 5.71 16.54 12.52
N LEU A 223 6.08 17.57 13.28
CA LEU A 223 5.62 18.94 13.08
C LEU A 223 6.69 19.74 12.34
N LEU A 224 6.31 20.28 11.19
CA LEU A 224 7.11 21.20 10.38
C LEU A 224 6.44 22.57 10.40
N GLY A 225 7.21 23.64 10.21
CA GLY A 225 6.58 24.94 10.02
C GLY A 225 7.53 26.12 10.15
N LYS A 226 6.94 27.31 10.01
CA LYS A 226 7.65 28.58 10.05
C LYS A 226 6.69 29.67 10.51
N ASP A 227 7.25 30.62 11.26
CA ASP A 227 6.55 31.84 11.67
C ASP A 227 6.90 32.97 10.70
N ALA A 228 5.90 33.77 10.35
CA ALA A 228 6.03 34.91 9.46
C ALA A 228 5.27 36.11 10.04
N ARG A 229 5.62 37.32 9.58
CA ARG A 229 5.03 38.57 10.09
C ARG A 229 3.49 38.63 10.03
N HIS A 230 2.86 37.89 9.12
CA HIS A 230 1.43 37.95 8.85
C HIS A 230 0.67 36.68 9.27
N LEU A 231 1.38 35.55 9.47
CA LEU A 231 0.82 34.30 9.96
C LEU A 231 1.91 33.36 10.48
N ASP A 232 1.51 32.45 11.35
CA ASP A 232 2.28 31.27 11.72
C ASP A 232 1.64 30.04 11.08
N PHE A 233 2.49 29.17 10.54
CA PHE A 233 2.06 27.96 9.85
C PHE A 233 2.73 26.74 10.48
N ARG A 234 1.94 25.70 10.73
CA ARG A 234 2.47 24.36 10.98
C ARG A 234 1.82 23.34 10.06
N ALA A 235 2.61 22.39 9.62
CA ALA A 235 2.17 21.18 8.95
C ALA A 235 2.59 19.97 9.78
N SER A 236 1.65 19.09 10.07
CA SER A 236 1.91 17.86 10.81
C SER A 236 1.78 16.66 9.89
N ILE A 237 2.73 15.74 9.98
CA ILE A 237 2.64 14.41 9.39
C ILE A 237 2.43 13.44 10.55
N LEU A 238 1.21 12.94 10.66
CA LEU A 238 0.85 11.90 11.61
C LEU A 238 0.88 10.54 10.90
N VAL A 239 1.65 9.61 11.43
CA VAL A 239 1.72 8.22 10.98
C VAL A 239 1.16 7.34 12.09
N GLU A 240 0.09 6.61 11.79
CA GLU A 240 -0.62 5.75 12.73
C GLU A 240 -0.56 4.31 12.23
N SER A 241 -0.22 3.39 13.13
CA SER A 241 -0.36 1.96 12.90
C SER A 241 -1.82 1.53 13.04
N PRO A 242 -2.23 0.39 12.46
CA PRO A 242 -3.54 -0.17 12.75
C PRO A 242 -3.67 -0.39 14.26
N ALA A 243 -4.83 -0.11 14.82
CA ALA A 243 -5.12 -0.47 16.21
C ALA A 243 -4.92 -2.00 16.37
N ALA A 244 -4.24 -2.42 17.43
CA ALA A 244 -4.19 -3.83 17.80
C ALA A 244 -5.62 -4.32 18.05
N GLY A 245 -5.98 -5.46 17.45
CA GLY A 245 -7.22 -6.16 17.79
C GLY A 245 -7.22 -6.61 19.24
N ALA A 246 -8.39 -6.93 19.78
CA ALA A 246 -8.55 -7.41 21.16
C ALA A 246 -7.76 -8.71 21.45
N ASP A 247 -7.32 -9.42 20.42
CA ASP A 247 -6.52 -10.65 20.45
C ASP A 247 -5.00 -10.39 20.38
N GLY A 248 -4.56 -9.12 20.41
CA GLY A 248 -3.15 -8.75 20.28
C GLY A 248 -2.60 -8.89 18.86
N ARG A 249 -3.42 -9.30 17.88
CA ARG A 249 -3.05 -9.33 16.47
C ARG A 249 -3.46 -8.02 15.81
N THR A 250 -2.60 -7.45 14.96
CA THR A 250 -2.96 -6.29 14.15
C THR A 250 -3.97 -6.71 13.08
N ALA A 251 -5.26 -6.47 13.31
CA ALA A 251 -6.28 -6.74 12.31
C ALA A 251 -6.21 -5.72 11.18
N GLY A 252 -5.82 -6.16 9.99
CA GLY A 252 -5.86 -5.37 8.76
C GLY A 252 -4.61 -4.51 8.51
N HIS A 253 -4.34 -4.22 7.23
CA HIS A 253 -3.44 -3.13 6.83
C HIS A 253 -4.08 -1.73 7.04
N GLY A 254 -4.56 -1.48 8.27
CA GLY A 254 -5.33 -0.31 8.68
C GLY A 254 -4.50 0.88 9.16
N GLY A 255 -3.19 0.86 8.93
CA GLY A 255 -2.34 2.02 9.19
C GLY A 255 -2.78 3.21 8.34
N ARG A 256 -2.51 4.42 8.82
CA ARG A 256 -2.91 5.67 8.18
C ARG A 256 -1.76 6.66 8.21
N VAL A 257 -1.67 7.48 7.18
CA VAL A 257 -0.81 8.67 7.18
C VAL A 257 -1.69 9.88 6.91
N THR A 258 -1.54 10.90 7.76
CA THR A 258 -2.34 12.12 7.70
C THR A 258 -1.42 13.32 7.60
N LEU A 259 -1.60 14.14 6.55
CA LEU A 259 -1.01 15.47 6.45
C LEU A 259 -2.03 16.49 6.94
N SER A 260 -1.69 17.20 8.01
CA SER A 260 -2.53 18.24 8.59
C SER A 260 -1.86 19.60 8.48
N THR A 261 -2.65 20.65 8.35
CA THR A 261 -2.17 22.04 8.42
C THR A 261 -2.92 22.78 9.50
N VAL A 262 -2.22 23.57 10.32
CA VAL A 262 -2.81 24.52 11.26
C VAL A 262 -2.17 25.89 11.06
N VAL A 263 -2.98 26.95 11.12
CA VAL A 263 -2.54 28.32 10.89
C VAL A 263 -3.11 29.26 11.93
N ARG A 264 -2.27 30.18 12.40
CA ARG A 264 -2.63 31.32 13.24
C ARG A 264 -2.31 32.61 12.50
N THR A 265 -3.29 33.50 12.35
CA THR A 265 -3.10 34.81 11.72
C THR A 265 -2.90 35.89 12.78
N HIS A 266 -2.04 36.88 12.51
CA HIS A 266 -1.74 37.92 13.51
C HIS A 266 -2.63 39.16 13.39
N HIS A 267 -3.02 39.52 12.16
CA HIS A 267 -3.76 40.76 11.89
C HIS A 267 -4.64 40.65 10.63
N ALA A 268 -5.43 41.70 10.34
CA ALA A 268 -6.40 41.71 9.24
C ALA A 268 -5.77 41.40 7.87
N GLY A 269 -4.61 41.98 7.56
CA GLY A 269 -3.86 41.67 6.33
C GLY A 269 -3.48 40.18 6.22
N GLY A 270 -3.05 39.55 7.32
CA GLY A 270 -2.78 38.11 7.36
C GLY A 270 -4.03 37.27 7.11
N ARG A 271 -5.18 37.69 7.65
CA ARG A 271 -6.48 37.04 7.38
C ARG A 271 -6.88 37.14 5.91
N LEU A 272 -6.70 38.30 5.27
CA LEU A 272 -7.02 38.51 3.86
C LEU A 272 -6.12 37.67 2.96
N TYR A 273 -4.81 37.68 3.21
CA TYR A 273 -3.84 36.83 2.51
C TYR A 273 -4.23 35.35 2.62
N PHE A 274 -4.50 34.90 3.85
CA PHE A 274 -4.82 33.50 4.09
C PHE A 274 -6.17 33.10 3.50
N ALA A 275 -7.15 34.01 3.41
CA ALA A 275 -8.43 33.73 2.73
C ALA A 275 -8.23 33.36 1.24
N LEU A 276 -7.23 33.95 0.58
CA LEU A 276 -6.83 33.55 -0.77
C LEU A 276 -6.14 32.18 -0.77
N VAL A 277 -5.14 31.99 0.09
CA VAL A 277 -4.35 30.74 0.18
C VAL A 277 -5.24 29.54 0.51
N ARG A 278 -6.20 29.70 1.43
CA ARG A 278 -7.16 28.67 1.85
C ARG A 278 -7.91 28.01 0.69
N ARG A 279 -8.13 28.72 -0.43
CA ARG A 279 -8.83 28.18 -1.60
C ARG A 279 -7.97 27.18 -2.38
N VAL A 280 -6.66 27.41 -2.42
CA VAL A 280 -5.71 26.61 -3.21
C VAL A 280 -5.02 25.54 -2.36
N HIS A 281 -4.87 25.80 -1.06
CA HIS A 281 -4.17 24.94 -0.10
C HIS A 281 -4.65 23.48 -0.10
N PRO A 282 -5.96 23.15 -0.04
CA PRO A 282 -6.45 21.78 -0.15
C PRO A 282 -5.93 21.02 -1.38
N VAL A 283 -5.85 21.69 -2.53
CA VAL A 283 -5.37 21.07 -3.77
C VAL A 283 -3.88 20.76 -3.65
N LEU A 284 -3.10 21.70 -3.11
CA LEU A 284 -1.66 21.53 -2.90
C LEU A 284 -1.34 20.45 -1.87
N ALA A 285 -1.98 20.48 -0.69
CA ALA A 285 -1.78 19.51 0.38
C ALA A 285 -2.07 18.08 -0.09
N ARG A 286 -3.19 17.88 -0.81
CA ARG A 286 -3.54 16.58 -1.38
C ARG A 286 -2.53 16.12 -2.43
N ALA A 287 -2.08 17.02 -3.31
CA ALA A 287 -1.10 16.69 -4.34
C ALA A 287 0.27 16.33 -3.73
N MET A 288 0.71 17.07 -2.71
CA MET A 288 1.96 16.83 -1.97
C MET A 288 1.93 15.48 -1.25
N LEU A 289 0.86 15.20 -0.49
CA LEU A 289 0.68 13.92 0.20
C LEU A 289 0.63 12.75 -0.78
N ARG A 290 -0.20 12.84 -1.82
CA ARG A 290 -0.33 11.78 -2.84
C ARG A 290 0.98 11.49 -3.55
N ARG A 291 1.73 12.52 -3.93
CA ARG A 291 3.05 12.37 -4.57
C ARG A 291 4.04 11.65 -3.65
N THR A 292 4.13 12.10 -2.40
CA THR A 292 5.09 11.56 -1.43
C THR A 292 4.76 10.13 -1.04
N HIS A 293 3.47 9.86 -0.78
CA HIS A 293 2.96 8.52 -0.56
C HIS A 293 3.34 7.58 -1.72
N ARG A 294 3.09 7.98 -2.97
CA ARG A 294 3.44 7.16 -4.14
C ARG A 294 4.95 6.93 -4.26
N ARG A 295 5.76 7.96 -4.04
CA ARG A 295 7.23 7.85 -4.07
C ARG A 295 7.72 6.83 -3.03
N LEU A 296 7.23 6.94 -1.80
CA LEU A 296 7.63 6.04 -0.70
C LEU A 296 7.12 4.61 -0.94
N ALA A 297 5.91 4.44 -1.46
CA ALA A 297 5.37 3.12 -1.79
C ALA A 297 6.18 2.42 -2.90
N LEU A 298 6.65 3.16 -3.91
CA LEU A 298 7.48 2.61 -4.98
C LEU A 298 8.90 2.24 -4.53
N ALA A 299 9.37 2.82 -3.43
CA ALA A 299 10.68 2.53 -2.83
C ALA A 299 10.61 1.54 -1.66
N ALA A 300 9.40 1.18 -1.23
CA ALA A 300 9.17 0.26 -0.13
C ALA A 300 9.43 -1.19 -0.57
N PRO A 301 9.88 -2.06 0.36
CA PRO A 301 10.09 -3.47 0.06
C PRO A 301 8.78 -4.17 -0.35
N SER A 302 8.87 -5.02 -1.36
CA SER A 302 7.75 -5.82 -1.86
C SER A 302 7.28 -6.86 -0.83
N ALA A 303 6.14 -7.49 -1.07
CA ALA A 303 5.65 -8.56 -0.19
C ALA A 303 6.65 -9.73 -0.09
N GLY A 304 7.24 -10.15 -1.21
CA GLY A 304 8.23 -11.21 -1.22
C GLY A 304 9.53 -10.83 -0.51
N GLU A 305 9.99 -9.58 -0.63
CA GLU A 305 11.17 -9.09 0.11
C GLU A 305 10.94 -9.07 1.61
N ARG A 306 9.76 -8.61 2.05
CA ARG A 306 9.38 -8.61 3.47
C ARG A 306 9.27 -10.02 4.02
N GLU A 307 8.66 -10.93 3.27
CA GLU A 307 8.54 -12.34 3.65
C GLU A 307 9.92 -13.00 3.81
N TRP A 308 10.79 -12.81 2.82
CA TRP A 308 12.15 -13.35 2.87
C TRP A 308 12.93 -12.81 4.08
N ALA A 309 12.87 -11.50 4.32
CA ALA A 309 13.54 -10.86 5.45
C ALA A 309 13.00 -11.34 6.81
N ALA A 310 11.71 -11.68 6.91
CA ALA A 310 11.11 -12.21 8.12
C ALA A 310 11.55 -13.65 8.43
N ARG A 311 11.87 -14.45 7.40
CA ARG A 311 12.36 -15.83 7.55
C ARG A 311 13.86 -15.92 7.80
N ALA A 312 14.64 -14.94 7.34
CA ALA A 312 16.07 -14.91 7.56
C ALA A 312 16.36 -14.92 9.08
N PRO A 313 17.21 -15.83 9.59
CA PRO A 313 17.57 -15.81 11.00
C PRO A 313 18.14 -14.43 11.31
N ARG A 314 17.53 -13.72 12.28
CA ARG A 314 18.13 -12.50 12.85
C ARG A 314 19.53 -12.91 13.28
N ALA A 315 20.56 -12.41 12.60
CA ALA A 315 21.93 -12.70 12.96
C ALA A 315 22.08 -12.38 14.46
N GLY A 316 22.20 -13.43 15.26
CA GLY A 316 22.33 -13.31 16.70
C GLY A 316 23.54 -12.41 16.97
N TYR A 317 23.36 -11.42 17.83
CA TYR A 317 24.43 -10.61 18.35
C TYR A 317 25.36 -11.55 19.13
N GLY A 318 26.32 -12.16 18.44
CA GLY A 318 27.36 -12.98 19.03
C GLY A 318 28.23 -12.06 19.87
N HIS A 319 28.03 -12.12 21.19
CA HIS A 319 28.91 -11.49 22.16
C HIS A 319 30.33 -12.00 21.89
N ARG A 320 31.18 -11.20 21.24
CA ARG A 320 32.62 -11.43 21.22
C ARG A 320 33.12 -11.14 22.62
N THR A 321 33.11 -12.14 23.49
CA THR A 321 34.05 -12.19 24.61
C THR A 321 35.44 -12.31 23.99
N ARG A 322 36.22 -11.24 24.06
CA ARG A 322 37.66 -11.31 23.81
C ARG A 322 38.32 -12.01 25.00
N PRO A 323 39.30 -12.91 24.77
CA PRO A 323 40.17 -13.41 25.82
C PRO A 323 41.05 -12.30 26.40
#